data_AF-A0A7J9HJC7-F1
#
_entry.id   AF-A0A7J9HJC7-F1
#
_cell.length_a   1.000
_cell.length_b   1.000
_cell.length_c   1.000
_cell.angle_alpha   90.00
_cell.angle_beta   90.00
_cell.angle_gamma   90.00
#
_symmetry.space_group_name_H-M   'P 1'
#
loop_
_entity.id
_entity.type
_entity.pdbx_description
1 polymer ?
#
loop_
_entity_poly.entity_id
_entity_poly.type
_entity_poly.pdbx_seq_one_letter_code
_entity_poly.pdbx_strand_id
1 'polypeptide(L)'
;MMRAQEADPTNLEVLLALGVSHTNELEQTAALKYLYGWLRHHPKYGTLAPPELANSLYYADVARLFNEAAQMSPEDADVHIVLGALDLKPNYVRAWANMGISYANQGMYEESIRYYVRALAMNPKADNAWQYLRISLSCVSRNDMVEACDSRNLELLQKEFPL
;
A
#
# COMPACT_ATOMS: atom_id res chain seq x y z
N MET A 1 -20.25 3.72 -12.27
CA MET A 1 -19.12 4.67 -12.22
C MET A 1 -18.15 4.57 -13.41
N MET A 2 -18.10 3.48 -14.19
CA MET A 2 -17.15 3.33 -15.33
C MET A 2 -17.27 4.38 -16.45
N ARG A 3 -18.47 4.95 -16.70
CA ARG A 3 -18.71 5.91 -17.81
C ARG A 3 -18.04 7.28 -17.65
N ALA A 4 -17.66 7.69 -16.44
CA ALA A 4 -17.06 9.01 -16.20
C ALA A 4 -15.56 9.04 -16.53
N GLN A 5 -14.85 7.93 -16.30
CA GLN A 5 -13.43 7.78 -16.56
C GLN A 5 -13.09 7.71 -18.06
N GLU A 6 -14.06 7.28 -18.88
CA GLU A 6 -13.93 7.23 -20.34
C GLU A 6 -13.98 8.62 -20.99
N ALA A 7 -14.49 9.64 -20.30
CA ALA A 7 -14.67 10.99 -20.86
C ALA A 7 -13.46 11.91 -20.59
N ASP A 8 -12.85 11.84 -19.41
CA ASP A 8 -11.63 12.57 -19.06
C ASP A 8 -10.83 11.82 -17.97
N PRO A 9 -9.70 11.19 -18.32
CA PRO A 9 -8.87 10.45 -17.38
C PRO A 9 -8.11 11.34 -16.38
N THR A 10 -8.14 12.66 -16.56
CA THR A 10 -7.47 13.65 -15.69
C THR A 10 -8.42 14.40 -14.77
N ASN A 11 -9.71 14.09 -14.82
CA ASN A 11 -10.73 14.73 -13.99
C ASN A 11 -10.46 14.46 -12.50
N LEU A 12 -10.20 15.54 -11.76
CA LEU A 12 -9.83 15.49 -10.35
C LEU A 12 -10.94 14.90 -9.46
N GLU A 13 -12.21 15.23 -9.72
CA GLU A 13 -13.33 14.69 -8.94
C GLU A 13 -13.43 13.16 -9.11
N VAL A 14 -13.26 12.68 -10.34
CA VAL A 14 -13.29 11.24 -10.65
C VAL A 14 -12.09 10.51 -10.03
N LEU A 15 -10.88 11.06 -10.16
CA LEU A 15 -9.66 10.49 -9.58
C LEU A 15 -9.74 10.42 -8.05
N LEU A 16 -10.26 11.46 -7.40
CA LEU A 16 -10.47 11.49 -5.96
C LEU A 16 -11.49 10.44 -5.53
N ALA A 17 -12.67 10.41 -6.17
CA ALA A 17 -13.73 9.47 -5.83
C ALA A 17 -13.28 8.01 -6.00
N LEU A 18 -12.60 7.69 -7.10
CA LEU A 18 -12.04 6.34 -7.32
C LEU A 18 -10.95 6.00 -6.31
N GLY A 19 -10.04 6.95 -6.03
CA GLY A 19 -8.99 6.78 -5.04
C GLY A 19 -9.54 6.44 -3.65
N VAL A 20 -10.54 7.20 -3.18
CA VAL A 20 -11.21 6.96 -1.90
C VAL A 20 -12.01 5.66 -1.91
N SER A 21 -12.78 5.36 -2.97
CA SER A 21 -13.56 4.11 -3.07
C SER A 21 -12.66 2.88 -3.02
N HIS A 22 -11.60 2.84 -3.84
CA HIS A 22 -10.64 1.74 -3.83
C HIS A 22 -9.86 1.65 -2.51
N THR A 23 -9.68 2.76 -1.81
CA THR A 23 -9.11 2.75 -0.45
C THR A 23 -10.03 1.99 0.49
N ASN A 24 -11.35 2.22 0.43
CA ASN A 24 -12.35 1.51 1.24
C ASN A 24 -12.51 0.03 0.84
N GLU A 25 -12.40 -0.28 -0.45
CA GLU A 25 -12.52 -1.64 -1.01
C GLU A 25 -11.25 -2.49 -0.87
N LEU A 26 -10.22 -1.99 -0.19
CA LEU A 26 -8.93 -2.67 0.01
C LEU A 26 -8.08 -2.90 -1.26
N GLU A 27 -8.47 -2.30 -2.38
CA GLU A 27 -7.76 -2.31 -3.66
C GLU A 27 -6.63 -1.27 -3.66
N GLN A 28 -5.60 -1.52 -2.86
CA GLN A 28 -4.54 -0.54 -2.58
C GLN A 28 -3.81 -0.06 -3.83
N THR A 29 -3.41 -0.96 -4.72
CA THR A 29 -2.65 -0.58 -5.93
C THR A 29 -3.47 0.36 -6.83
N ALA A 30 -4.77 0.09 -6.97
CA ALA A 30 -5.67 0.95 -7.72
C ALA A 30 -5.88 2.30 -7.00
N ALA A 31 -6.12 2.26 -5.69
CA ALA A 31 -6.28 3.47 -4.87
C ALA A 31 -5.08 4.41 -4.99
N LEU A 32 -3.86 3.89 -4.79
CA LEU A 32 -2.63 4.68 -4.86
C LEU A 32 -2.42 5.27 -6.25
N LYS A 33 -2.74 4.51 -7.31
CA LYS A 33 -2.66 5.01 -8.69
C LYS A 33 -3.59 6.21 -8.92
N TYR A 34 -4.83 6.15 -8.44
CA TYR A 34 -5.80 7.24 -8.61
C TYR A 34 -5.45 8.46 -7.76
N LEU A 35 -5.09 8.26 -6.49
CA LEU A 35 -4.70 9.34 -5.58
C LEU A 35 -3.41 10.03 -6.04
N TYR A 36 -2.44 9.28 -6.52
CA TYR A 36 -1.23 9.84 -7.11
C TYR A 36 -1.53 10.57 -8.43
N GLY A 37 -2.42 10.02 -9.27
CA GLY A 37 -2.92 10.69 -10.47
C GLY A 37 -3.59 12.03 -10.14
N TRP A 38 -4.39 12.08 -9.09
CA TRP A 38 -5.01 13.31 -8.59
C TRP A 38 -3.95 14.37 -8.28
N LEU A 39 -2.95 14.04 -7.45
CA LEU A 39 -1.86 14.97 -7.13
C LEU A 39 -1.16 15.49 -8.38
N ARG A 40 -0.82 14.60 -9.32
CA ARG A 40 -0.09 14.94 -10.55
C ARG A 40 -0.85 15.89 -11.46
N HIS A 41 -2.17 15.73 -11.58
CA HIS A 41 -3.01 16.58 -12.41
C HIS A 41 -3.55 17.79 -11.66
N HIS A 42 -3.39 17.85 -10.33
CA HIS A 42 -3.87 18.95 -9.53
C HIS A 42 -3.04 20.22 -9.79
N PRO A 43 -3.67 21.36 -10.13
CA PRO A 43 -2.95 22.59 -10.50
C PRO A 43 -2.05 23.13 -9.37
N LYS A 44 -2.40 22.84 -8.11
CA LYS A 44 -1.64 23.27 -6.93
C LYS A 44 -0.57 22.28 -6.48
N TYR A 45 -0.77 20.97 -6.71
CA TYR A 45 0.05 19.91 -6.11
C TYR A 45 0.85 19.09 -7.12
N GLY A 46 0.70 19.35 -8.43
CA GLY A 46 1.40 18.60 -9.48
C GLY A 46 2.92 18.54 -9.32
N THR A 47 3.52 19.58 -8.72
CA THR A 47 4.97 19.63 -8.43
C THR A 47 5.41 18.64 -7.35
N LEU A 48 4.51 18.19 -6.48
CA LEU A 48 4.80 17.19 -5.44
C LEU A 48 4.84 15.77 -6.00
N ALA A 49 4.29 15.52 -7.20
CA ALA A 49 4.13 14.18 -7.76
C ALA A 49 5.08 13.93 -8.95
N PRO A 50 6.37 13.62 -8.69
CA PRO A 50 7.38 13.42 -9.72
C PRO A 50 7.14 12.09 -10.45
N PRO A 51 7.17 12.07 -11.80
CA PRO A 51 6.70 10.96 -12.63
C PRO A 51 7.43 9.63 -12.39
N GLU A 52 8.66 9.67 -11.86
CA GLU A 52 9.47 8.50 -11.52
C GLU A 52 8.80 7.62 -10.46
N LEU A 53 8.04 8.25 -9.55
CA LEU A 53 7.37 7.56 -8.45
C LEU A 53 6.16 6.74 -8.91
N ALA A 54 5.61 7.04 -10.10
CA ALA A 54 4.42 6.39 -10.64
C ALA A 54 4.61 4.88 -10.89
N ASN A 55 5.85 4.43 -11.08
CA ASN A 55 6.17 3.03 -11.38
C ASN A 55 6.30 2.15 -10.13
N SER A 56 6.35 2.73 -8.93
CA SER A 56 6.49 2.00 -7.66
C SER A 56 5.84 2.78 -6.53
N LEU A 57 4.50 2.88 -6.60
CA LEU A 57 3.72 3.60 -5.60
C LEU A 57 3.54 2.74 -4.34
N TYR A 58 4.12 3.21 -3.24
CA TYR A 58 3.84 2.67 -1.91
C TYR A 58 2.95 3.62 -1.12
N TYR A 59 2.18 3.06 -0.19
CA TYR A 59 1.30 3.82 0.70
C TYR A 59 2.06 4.95 1.40
N ALA A 60 3.25 4.65 1.94
CA ALA A 60 4.05 5.61 2.68
C ALA A 60 4.44 6.83 1.83
N ASP A 61 4.69 6.63 0.54
CA ASP A 61 5.08 7.72 -0.33
C ASP A 61 3.88 8.61 -0.67
N VAL A 62 2.74 8.02 -1.05
CA VAL A 62 1.52 8.79 -1.34
C VAL A 62 1.03 9.53 -0.09
N ALA A 63 1.02 8.87 1.07
CA ALA A 63 0.66 9.51 2.33
C ALA A 63 1.59 10.69 2.67
N ARG A 64 2.90 10.58 2.42
CA ARG A 64 3.83 11.71 2.59
C ARG A 64 3.46 12.87 1.67
N LEU A 65 3.17 12.60 0.40
CA LEU A 65 2.79 13.66 -0.55
C LEU A 65 1.50 14.39 -0.16
N PHE A 66 0.49 13.67 0.34
CA PHE A 66 -0.73 14.30 0.84
C PHE A 66 -0.50 15.10 2.13
N ASN A 67 0.42 14.68 2.99
CA ASN A 67 0.82 15.48 4.15
C ASN A 67 1.53 16.78 3.73
N GLU A 68 2.38 16.74 2.70
CA GLU A 68 3.00 17.93 2.12
C GLU A 68 1.95 18.85 1.47
N ALA A 69 0.98 18.28 0.75
CA ALA A 69 -0.15 19.04 0.20
C ALA A 69 -0.97 19.73 1.32
N ALA A 70 -1.21 19.05 2.44
CA ALA A 70 -1.90 19.62 3.60
C ALA A 70 -1.11 20.76 4.25
N GLN A 71 0.23 20.71 4.24
CA GLN A 71 1.06 21.84 4.69
C GLN A 71 0.99 23.03 3.72
N MET A 72 0.88 22.78 2.42
CA MET A 72 0.73 23.84 1.39
C MET A 72 -0.67 24.47 1.38
N SER A 73 -1.70 23.74 1.80
CA SER A 73 -3.09 24.22 1.89
C SER A 73 -3.82 23.54 3.05
N PRO A 74 -3.64 24.04 4.29
CA PRO A 74 -4.28 23.44 5.47
C PRO A 74 -5.81 23.45 5.43
N GLU A 75 -6.42 24.29 4.59
CA GLU A 75 -7.86 24.42 4.39
C GLU A 75 -8.44 23.52 3.28
N ASP A 76 -7.61 22.78 2.53
CA ASP A 76 -8.07 21.97 1.40
C ASP A 76 -8.80 20.70 1.87
N ALA A 77 -10.12 20.69 1.68
CA ALA A 77 -10.98 19.60 2.12
C ALA A 77 -10.69 18.28 1.40
N ASP A 78 -10.30 18.32 0.11
CA ASP A 78 -10.05 17.11 -0.67
C ASP A 78 -8.79 16.40 -0.15
N VAL A 79 -7.76 17.17 0.19
CA VAL A 79 -6.54 16.65 0.83
C VAL A 79 -6.87 15.99 2.17
N HIS A 80 -7.72 16.60 2.99
CA HIS A 80 -8.13 16.02 4.29
C HIS A 80 -8.98 14.77 4.13
N ILE A 81 -9.86 14.71 3.13
CA ILE A 81 -10.63 13.50 2.80
C ILE A 81 -9.68 12.35 2.46
N VAL A 82 -8.67 12.61 1.62
CA VAL A 82 -7.68 11.58 1.27
C VAL A 82 -6.86 11.18 2.49
N LEU A 83 -6.37 12.13 3.28
CA LEU A 83 -5.61 11.81 4.49
C LEU A 83 -6.42 10.96 5.46
N GLY A 84 -7.71 11.27 5.67
CA GLY A 84 -8.59 10.44 6.49
C GLY A 84 -8.79 9.03 5.93
N ALA A 85 -8.96 8.90 4.61
CA ALA A 85 -9.08 7.59 3.95
C ALA A 85 -7.77 6.78 4.05
N LEU A 86 -6.62 7.45 3.90
CA LEU A 86 -5.31 6.85 4.05
C LEU A 86 -5.02 6.48 5.51
N ASP A 87 -5.31 7.34 6.49
CA ASP A 87 -5.04 7.13 7.93
C ASP A 87 -5.82 5.98 8.56
N LEU A 88 -6.87 5.48 7.91
CA LEU A 88 -7.47 4.21 8.30
C LEU A 88 -6.50 3.03 8.07
N LYS A 89 -5.49 3.16 7.18
CA LYS A 89 -4.62 2.09 6.67
C LYS A 89 -3.34 1.74 7.45
N PRO A 90 -2.66 2.61 8.23
CA PRO A 90 -1.51 2.21 9.06
C PRO A 90 -1.85 1.08 10.04
N ASN A 91 -3.11 1.01 10.47
CA ASN A 91 -3.61 -0.07 11.32
C ASN A 91 -3.76 -1.41 10.57
N TYR A 92 -3.90 -1.40 9.25
CA TYR A 92 -4.05 -2.64 8.47
C TYR A 92 -2.72 -3.37 8.31
N VAL A 93 -1.60 -2.67 8.09
CA VAL A 93 -0.25 -3.30 8.09
C VAL A 93 -0.04 -4.08 9.38
N ARG A 94 -0.36 -3.43 10.51
CA ARG A 94 -0.28 -4.04 11.83
C ARG A 94 -1.29 -5.17 12.00
N ALA A 95 -2.52 -5.02 11.50
CA ALA A 95 -3.54 -6.06 11.56
C ALA A 95 -3.12 -7.33 10.78
N TRP A 96 -2.64 -7.17 9.54
CA TRP A 96 -2.16 -8.28 8.72
C TRP A 96 -0.92 -8.96 9.34
N ALA A 97 0.03 -8.17 9.86
CA ALA A 97 1.16 -8.73 10.61
C ALA A 97 0.69 -9.47 11.87
N ASN A 98 -0.27 -8.93 12.61
CA ASN A 98 -0.85 -9.59 13.78
C ASN A 98 -1.61 -10.87 13.43
N MET A 99 -2.30 -10.92 12.28
CA MET A 99 -2.87 -12.17 11.77
C MET A 99 -1.78 -13.19 11.50
N GLY A 100 -0.69 -12.81 10.82
CA GLY A 100 0.48 -13.67 10.63
C GLY A 100 1.03 -14.20 11.95
N ILE A 101 1.17 -13.33 12.97
CA ILE A 101 1.61 -13.73 14.32
C ILE A 101 0.63 -14.72 14.94
N SER A 102 -0.67 -14.48 14.82
CA SER A 102 -1.71 -15.38 15.33
C SER A 102 -1.66 -16.76 14.69
N TYR A 103 -1.45 -16.87 13.37
CA TYR A 103 -1.28 -18.14 12.67
C TYR A 103 0.04 -18.84 13.07
N ALA A 104 1.14 -18.09 13.14
CA ALA A 104 2.44 -18.63 13.58
C ALA A 104 2.39 -19.19 15.01
N ASN A 105 1.70 -18.49 15.92
CA ASN A 105 1.49 -18.95 17.30
C ASN A 105 0.66 -20.25 17.38
N GLN A 106 -0.15 -20.54 16.37
CA GLN A 106 -0.89 -21.79 16.24
C GLN A 106 -0.09 -22.88 15.51
N GLY A 107 1.17 -22.61 15.13
CA GLY A 107 2.00 -23.52 14.33
C GLY A 107 1.66 -23.56 12.85
N MET A 108 0.72 -22.74 12.39
CA MET A 108 0.31 -22.60 10.99
C MET A 108 1.25 -21.64 10.26
N TYR A 109 2.50 -22.07 10.07
CA TYR A 109 3.56 -21.24 9.51
C TYR A 109 3.40 -20.97 8.00
N GLU A 110 2.74 -21.86 7.25
CA GLU A 110 2.51 -21.68 5.82
C GLU A 110 1.49 -20.56 5.54
N GLU A 111 0.45 -20.48 6.36
CA GLU A 111 -0.55 -19.43 6.34
C GLU A 111 0.03 -18.11 6.84
N SER A 112 0.83 -18.13 7.91
CA SER A 112 1.42 -16.90 8.47
C SER A 112 2.28 -16.16 7.44
N ILE A 113 3.03 -16.89 6.61
CA ILE A 113 3.85 -16.35 5.52
C ILE A 113 3.02 -15.44 4.61
N ARG A 114 1.85 -15.90 4.15
CA ARG A 114 1.00 -15.12 3.23
C ARG A 114 0.55 -13.80 3.84
N TYR A 115 0.20 -13.82 5.13
CA TYR A 115 -0.20 -12.61 5.85
C TYR A 115 0.96 -11.64 6.08
N TYR A 116 2.18 -12.14 6.35
CA TYR A 116 3.37 -11.28 6.43
C TYR A 116 3.75 -10.70 5.07
N VAL A 117 3.72 -11.48 4.01
CA VAL A 117 3.95 -11.00 2.64
C VAL A 117 2.91 -9.94 2.27
N ARG A 118 1.65 -10.11 2.65
CA ARG A 118 0.61 -9.09 2.47
C ARG A 118 0.90 -7.83 3.29
N ALA A 119 1.32 -7.95 4.55
CA ALA A 119 1.73 -6.82 5.39
C ALA A 119 2.84 -6.01 4.72
N LEU A 120 3.86 -6.70 4.20
CA LEU A 120 5.03 -6.13 3.53
C LEU A 120 4.70 -5.53 2.15
N ALA A 121 3.75 -6.11 1.41
CA ALA A 121 3.22 -5.54 0.17
C ALA A 121 2.68 -4.11 0.37
N MET A 122 2.10 -3.84 1.53
CA MET A 122 1.56 -2.52 1.86
C MET A 122 2.62 -1.59 2.46
N ASN A 123 3.57 -2.13 3.23
CA ASN A 123 4.70 -1.38 3.77
C ASN A 123 5.99 -2.22 3.78
N PRO A 124 6.82 -2.09 2.73
CA PRO A 124 8.09 -2.82 2.64
C PRO A 124 9.13 -2.41 3.69
N LYS A 125 8.92 -1.28 4.38
CA LYS A 125 9.79 -0.78 5.45
C LYS A 125 9.44 -1.35 6.84
N ALA A 126 8.45 -2.24 6.94
CA ALA A 126 8.09 -2.90 8.18
C ALA A 126 9.08 -4.03 8.52
N ASP A 127 10.21 -3.67 9.14
CA ASP A 127 11.31 -4.60 9.44
C ASP A 127 10.90 -5.78 10.34
N ASN A 128 9.96 -5.54 11.26
CA ASN A 128 9.39 -6.60 12.10
C ASN A 128 8.67 -7.68 11.26
N ALA A 129 7.92 -7.30 10.23
CA ALA A 129 7.23 -8.25 9.37
C ALA A 129 8.22 -9.08 8.53
N TRP A 130 9.34 -8.50 8.09
CA TRP A 130 10.43 -9.25 7.44
C TRP A 130 11.04 -10.30 8.38
N GLN A 131 11.28 -9.95 9.64
CA GLN A 131 11.81 -10.90 10.63
C GLN A 131 10.85 -12.07 10.87
N TYR A 132 9.56 -11.79 11.05
CA TYR A 132 8.56 -12.84 11.27
C TYR A 132 8.33 -13.73 10.04
N LEU A 133 8.38 -13.15 8.84
CA LEU A 133 8.35 -13.89 7.58
C LEU A 133 9.53 -14.87 7.51
N ARG A 134 10.75 -14.40 7.78
CA ARG A 134 11.97 -15.21 7.75
C ARG A 134 11.91 -16.38 8.75
N ILE A 135 11.41 -16.14 9.96
CA ILE A 135 11.21 -17.19 10.97
C ILE A 135 10.23 -18.23 10.44
N SER A 136 9.08 -17.80 9.91
CA SER A 136 8.05 -18.73 9.42
C SER A 136 8.55 -19.57 8.24
N LEU A 137 9.28 -18.95 7.30
CA LEU A 137 9.96 -19.65 6.19
C LEU A 137 10.95 -20.71 6.68
N SER A 138 11.70 -20.39 7.74
CA SER A 138 12.66 -21.32 8.35
C SER A 138 11.93 -22.49 9.04
N CYS A 139 10.80 -22.23 9.71
CA CYS A 139 9.98 -23.28 10.35
C CYS A 139 9.40 -24.28 9.34
N VAL A 140 9.07 -23.84 8.13
CA VAL A 140 8.59 -24.70 7.03
C VAL A 140 9.71 -25.23 6.13
N SER A 141 10.98 -24.96 6.48
CA SER A 141 12.16 -25.34 5.70
C SER A 141 12.17 -24.85 4.24
N ARG A 142 11.49 -23.74 3.95
CA ARG A 142 11.48 -23.06 2.64
C ARG A 142 12.73 -22.20 2.44
N ASN A 143 13.89 -22.87 2.46
CA ASN A 143 15.20 -22.22 2.30
C ASN A 143 15.35 -21.51 0.94
N ASP A 144 14.64 -21.98 -0.07
CA ASP A 144 14.55 -21.38 -1.40
C ASP A 144 14.01 -19.94 -1.35
N MET A 145 13.14 -19.62 -0.39
CA MET A 145 12.53 -18.29 -0.24
C MET A 145 13.17 -17.43 0.84
N VAL A 146 14.08 -17.98 1.66
CA VAL A 146 14.81 -17.21 2.68
C VAL A 146 15.73 -16.16 2.04
N GLU A 147 16.40 -16.50 0.94
CA GLU A 147 17.22 -15.54 0.20
C GLU A 147 16.39 -14.40 -0.41
N ALA A 148 15.20 -14.72 -0.92
CA ALA A 148 14.25 -13.72 -1.40
C ALA A 148 13.76 -12.80 -0.26
N CYS A 149 13.56 -13.35 0.94
CA CYS A 149 13.24 -12.59 2.14
C CYS A 149 14.39 -11.67 2.57
N ASP A 150 15.62 -12.16 2.62
CA ASP A 150 16.79 -11.41 3.07
C ASP A 150 17.15 -10.28 2.08
N SER A 151 16.97 -10.51 0.77
CA SER A 151 17.13 -9.51 -0.28
C SER A 151 15.93 -8.57 -0.44
N ARG A 152 14.87 -8.75 0.35
CA ARG A 152 13.59 -8.01 0.27
C ARG A 152 12.95 -8.05 -1.12
N ASN A 153 13.09 -9.16 -1.83
CA ASN A 153 12.49 -9.38 -3.15
C ASN A 153 10.98 -9.66 -3.02
N LEU A 154 10.22 -8.59 -2.84
CA LEU A 154 8.81 -8.65 -2.55
C LEU A 154 7.97 -9.14 -3.75
N GLU A 155 8.42 -8.87 -4.98
CA GLU A 155 7.74 -9.32 -6.19
C GLU A 155 7.71 -10.85 -6.28
N LEU A 156 8.85 -11.50 -6.04
CA LEU A 156 8.94 -12.97 -6.00
C LEU A 156 8.09 -13.54 -4.85
N LEU A 157 8.18 -12.94 -3.66
CA LEU A 157 7.44 -13.40 -2.49
C LEU A 157 5.92 -13.28 -2.67
N GLN A 158 5.42 -12.20 -3.28
CA GLN A 158 3.99 -12.05 -3.57
C GLN A 158 3.51 -13.06 -4.60
N LYS A 159 4.35 -13.37 -5.60
CA LYS A 159 4.02 -14.37 -6.62
C LYS A 159 3.93 -15.78 -6.04
N GLU A 160 4.84 -16.12 -5.14
CA GLU A 160 4.90 -17.44 -4.50
C GLU A 160 3.85 -17.61 -3.40
N PHE A 161 3.58 -16.55 -2.63
CA PHE A 161 2.67 -16.57 -1.48
C PHE A 161 1.51 -15.57 -1.64
N PRO A 162 0.63 -15.75 -2.64
CA PRO A 162 -0.54 -14.92 -2.78
C PRO A 162 -1.52 -15.18 -1.62
N LEU A 163 -2.12 -14.11 -1.14
CA LEU A 163 -3.28 -14.15 -0.26
C LEU A 163 -4.56 -14.14 -1.09
#